data_AF-A0A952HVN1-F1
#
_entry.id   AF-A0A952HVN1-F1
#
_cell.length_a   1.000
_cell.length_b   1.000
_cell.length_c   1.000
_cell.angle_alpha   90.00
_cell.angle_beta   90.00
_cell.angle_gamma   90.00
#
_symmetry.space_group_name_H-M   'P 1'
#
loop_
_entity.id
_entity.type
_entity.pdbx_description
1 polymer ?
#
loop_
_entity_poly.entity_id
_entity_poly.type
_entity_poly.pdbx_seq_one_letter_code
_entity_poly.pdbx_strand_id
1 'polypeptide(L)' 'KGLKGSVTGQGELKKIGRDPLFSINHTLAMFRDKMSRLSRLSWNLSKLMDRLDDHMAIYIESHNRAIFAKIMKAKTVET' A
#
# COMPACT_ATOMS: atom_id res chain seq x y z
N LYS A 1 -17.95 -0.54 -16.35
CA LYS A 1 -18.95 -0.29 -15.27
C LYS A 1 -18.47 -0.99 -14.01
N GLY A 2 -18.16 -0.26 -12.93
CA GLY A 2 -17.85 -0.86 -11.63
C GLY A 2 -19.12 -1.44 -11.00
N LEU A 3 -19.07 -2.71 -10.58
CA LEU A 3 -20.19 -3.38 -9.93
C LEU A 3 -20.33 -2.94 -8.46
N LYS A 4 -21.56 -3.00 -7.93
CA LYS A 4 -21.91 -2.59 -6.56
C LYS A 4 -21.15 -3.42 -5.51
N GLY A 5 -20.76 -2.78 -4.40
CA GLY A 5 -20.18 -3.44 -3.23
C GLY A 5 -21.15 -4.42 -2.57
N SER A 6 -20.61 -5.38 -1.81
CA SER A 6 -21.41 -6.28 -0.98
C SER A 6 -21.90 -5.54 0.27
N VAL A 7 -23.18 -5.69 0.61
CA VAL A 7 -23.75 -5.24 1.89
C VAL A 7 -23.51 -6.34 2.94
N THR A 8 -22.26 -6.71 3.14
CA THR A 8 -21.81 -7.52 4.28
C THR A 8 -21.04 -6.59 5.21
N GLY A 9 -20.98 -6.87 6.52
CA GLY A 9 -20.54 -5.92 7.57
C GLY A 9 -19.12 -5.31 7.44
N GLN A 10 -18.40 -5.62 6.37
CA GLN A 10 -17.12 -5.01 5.97
C GLN A 10 -17.24 -3.97 4.84
N GLY A 11 -18.45 -3.63 4.38
CA GLY A 11 -18.82 -2.43 3.59
C GLY A 11 -18.23 -2.27 2.17
N GLU A 12 -17.01 -2.71 1.94
CA GLU A 12 -16.21 -2.42 0.74
C GLU A 12 -15.88 -3.67 -0.07
N LEU A 13 -16.03 -4.87 0.51
CA LEU A 13 -15.77 -6.10 -0.23
C LEU A 13 -16.77 -6.23 -1.38
N LYS A 14 -16.28 -6.27 -2.63
CA LYS A 14 -17.15 -6.48 -3.78
C LYS A 14 -17.63 -7.94 -3.81
N LYS A 15 -18.86 -8.16 -4.31
CA LYS A 15 -19.44 -9.51 -4.47
C LYS A 15 -18.62 -10.45 -5.37
N ILE A 16 -17.70 -9.92 -6.15
CA ILE A 16 -16.79 -10.63 -7.05
C ILE A 16 -15.37 -10.57 -6.50
N GLY A 17 -14.62 -11.66 -6.64
CA GLY A 17 -13.24 -11.78 -6.13
C GLY A 17 -12.22 -10.82 -6.77
N ARG A 18 -12.58 -10.13 -7.87
CA ARG A 18 -11.73 -9.14 -8.53
C ARG A 18 -12.29 -7.73 -8.36
N ASP A 19 -11.65 -6.95 -7.49
CA ASP A 19 -11.87 -5.52 -7.38
C ASP A 19 -10.71 -4.75 -8.03
N PRO A 20 -10.94 -3.96 -9.10
CA PRO A 20 -9.90 -3.17 -9.74
C PRO A 20 -9.30 -2.11 -8.80
N LEU A 21 -10.00 -1.71 -7.72
CA LEU A 21 -9.48 -0.78 -6.72
C LEU A 21 -8.67 -1.46 -5.62
N PHE A 22 -8.68 -2.79 -5.53
CA PHE A 22 -8.00 -3.51 -4.47
C PHE A 22 -6.49 -3.24 -4.47
N SER A 23 -5.85 -3.24 -5.64
CA SER A 23 -4.41 -3.01 -5.76
C SER A 23 -4.02 -1.64 -5.23
N ILE A 24 -4.73 -0.59 -5.63
CA ILE A 24 -4.45 0.77 -5.18
C ILE A 24 -4.75 0.94 -3.69
N ASN A 25 -5.89 0.41 -3.21
CA ASN A 25 -6.25 0.47 -1.79
C ASN A 25 -5.24 -0.29 -0.92
N HIS A 26 -4.77 -1.45 -1.40
CA HIS A 26 -3.76 -2.23 -0.71
C HIS A 26 -2.40 -1.50 -0.66
N THR A 27 -1.97 -0.88 -1.76
CA THR A 27 -0.76 -0.05 -1.79
C THR A 27 -0.87 1.14 -0.82
N LEU A 28 -2.01 1.83 -0.79
CA LEU A 28 -2.25 2.95 0.12
C LEU A 28 -2.29 2.51 1.59
N ALA A 29 -2.91 1.35 1.87
CA ALA A 29 -2.93 0.78 3.22
C ALA A 29 -1.52 0.41 3.70
N MET A 30 -0.71 -0.21 2.83
CA MET A 30 0.69 -0.52 3.09
C MET A 30 1.52 0.74 3.32
N PHE A 31 1.34 1.78 2.51
CA PHE A 31 2.01 3.06 2.69
C PHE A 31 1.69 3.66 4.06
N ARG A 32 0.41 3.72 4.42
CA ARG A 32 -0.04 4.23 5.73
C ARG A 32 0.53 3.46 6.91
N ASP A 33 0.60 2.12 6.82
CA ASP A 33 1.23 1.29 7.85
C ASP A 33 2.72 1.64 8.01
N LYS A 34 3.47 1.70 6.90
CA LYS A 34 4.91 1.95 6.94
C LYS A 34 5.31 3.37 7.26
N MET A 35 4.44 4.34 7.01
CA MET A 35 4.65 5.73 7.41
C MET A 35 4.37 5.98 8.90
N SER A 36 3.74 5.03 9.59
CA SER A 36 3.41 5.17 11.01
C SER A 36 4.66 5.18 11.90
N ARG A 37 4.66 6.02 12.94
CA ARG A 37 5.77 6.10 13.90
C ARG A 37 5.27 5.76 15.30
N LEU A 38 5.92 4.78 15.92
CA LEU A 38 5.57 4.18 17.22
C LEU A 38 5.51 5.18 18.39
N SER A 39 6.08 6.39 18.23
CA SER A 39 6.29 7.34 19.32
C SER A 39 5.31 8.51 19.38
N ARG A 40 4.25 8.55 18.56
CA ARG A 40 3.29 9.67 18.57
C ARG A 40 1.86 9.17 18.65
N LEU A 41 1.12 9.73 19.60
CA LEU A 41 -0.32 9.53 19.81
C LEU A 41 -1.16 9.69 18.53
N SER A 42 -0.66 10.42 17.52
CA SER A 42 -1.24 10.48 16.17
C SER A 42 -0.45 9.61 15.19
N TRP A 43 -1.11 8.54 14.74
CA TRP A 43 -0.59 7.43 13.94
C TRP A 43 0.32 7.82 12.75
N ASN A 44 0.08 8.97 12.08
CA ASN A 44 0.82 9.38 10.87
C ASN A 44 1.40 10.81 10.91
N LEU A 45 1.53 11.44 12.07
CA LEU A 45 1.88 12.87 12.10
C LEU A 45 3.39 13.13 12.07
N SER A 46 3.83 13.96 11.12
CA SER A 46 5.14 14.62 11.09
C SER A 46 5.11 16.01 11.67
N LYS A 47 6.11 16.31 12.51
CA LYS A 47 6.29 17.67 13.08
C LYS A 47 6.95 18.61 12.07
N LEU A 48 7.74 18.07 11.15
CA LEU A 48 8.49 18.79 10.12
C LEU A 48 8.20 18.14 8.78
N MET A 49 8.00 18.97 7.74
CA MET A 49 7.65 18.52 6.39
C MET A 49 8.85 17.82 5.73
N ASP A 50 10.05 18.37 5.84
CA ASP A 50 11.27 17.77 5.27
C ASP A 50 11.53 16.35 5.82
N ARG A 51 11.21 16.11 7.10
CA ARG A 51 11.34 14.78 7.72
C ARG A 51 10.26 13.80 7.29
N LEU A 52 9.13 14.30 6.82
CA LEU A 52 8.15 13.46 6.16
C LEU A 52 8.66 13.04 4.79
N ASP A 53 9.21 13.99 4.03
CA ASP A 53 9.74 13.74 2.68
C ASP A 53 10.92 12.76 2.70
N ASP A 54 11.87 12.94 3.62
CA ASP A 54 12.96 11.99 3.85
C ASP A 54 12.43 10.56 4.08
N HIS A 55 11.41 10.43 4.93
CA HIS A 55 10.83 9.13 5.28
C HIS A 55 10.06 8.52 4.10
N MET A 56 9.32 9.34 3.35
CA MET A 56 8.63 8.91 2.13
C MET A 56 9.64 8.42 1.08
N ALA A 57 10.75 9.13 0.88
CA ALA A 57 11.79 8.74 -0.07
C ALA A 57 12.39 7.37 0.27
N ILE A 58 12.69 7.11 1.55
CA ILE A 58 13.18 5.81 2.02
C ILE A 58 12.14 4.71 1.78
N TYR A 59 10.86 4.97 2.09
CA TYR A 59 9.80 4.01 1.83
C TYR A 59 9.68 3.69 0.34
N ILE A 60 9.65 4.71 -0.53
CA ILE A 60 9.50 4.55 -1.98
C ILE A 60 10.63 3.70 -2.55
N GLU A 61 11.89 3.99 -2.19
CA GLU A 61 13.05 3.23 -2.63
C GLU A 61 12.95 1.76 -2.19
N SER A 62 12.68 1.52 -0.90
CA SER A 62 12.59 0.18 -0.35
C SER A 62 11.43 -0.64 -0.95
N HIS A 63 10.26 -0.02 -1.11
CA HIS A 63 9.08 -0.65 -1.70
C HIS A 63 9.31 -1.00 -3.17
N ASN A 64 9.87 -0.08 -3.95
CA ASN A 64 10.17 -0.30 -5.37
C ASN A 64 11.24 -1.38 -5.56
N ARG A 65 12.28 -1.40 -4.72
CA ARG A 65 13.30 -2.45 -4.73
C ARG A 65 12.70 -3.83 -4.46
N ALA A 66 11.79 -3.95 -3.48
CA ALA A 66 11.10 -5.20 -3.18
C ALA A 66 10.19 -5.66 -4.34
N ILE A 67 9.48 -4.74 -5.00
CA ILE A 67 8.69 -5.05 -6.20
C ILE A 67 9.59 -5.52 -7.34
N PHE A 68 10.67 -4.79 -7.61
CA PHE A 68 11.60 -5.12 -8.68
C PHE A 68 12.21 -6.52 -8.49
N ALA A 69 12.63 -6.85 -7.26
CA ALA A 69 13.13 -8.19 -6.93
C ALA A 69 12.09 -9.29 -7.20
N LYS A 70 10.81 -9.06 -6.87
CA LYS A 70 9.73 -10.01 -7.17
C LYS A 70 9.52 -10.19 -8.67
N ILE A 71 9.54 -9.10 -9.43
CA ILE A 71 9.40 -9.14 -10.90
C ILE A 71 10.56 -9.92 -11.53
N MET A 72 11.79 -9.64 -11.11
CA MET A 72 12.97 -10.35 -11.64
C MET A 72 12.91 -11.84 -11.32
N LYS A 73 12.51 -12.20 -10.09
CA LYS A 73 12.34 -13.61 -9.69
C LYS A 73 11.25 -14.33 -10.47
N ALA A 74 10.13 -13.66 -10.78
CA ALA A 74 9.07 -14.24 -11.59
C ALA A 74 9.56 -14.54 -13.02
N LYS A 75 10.28 -13.59 -13.65
CA LYS A 75 10.85 -13.77 -14.99
C LYS A 75 11.83 -14.94 -15.07
N THR A 76 12.66 -15.14 -14.06
CA THR A 76 13.63 -16.25 -14.03
C THR A 76 13.00 -17.63 -13.89
N VAL A 77 11.76 -17.74 -13.41
CA VAL A 77 11.05 -19.02 -13.25
C VAL A 77 10.30 -19.41 -14.52
N GLU A 78 10.02 -18.44 -15.40
CA GLU A 78 9.35 -18.65 -16.69
C GLU A 78 10.33 -19.03 -17.83
N THR A 79 11.64 -19.07 -17.56
CA THR A 79 12.71 -19.44 -18.52
C THR A 79 13.28 -20.81 -18.17
#